data_AF-A0A671N4I4-F1
#
_entry.id   AF-A0A671N4I4-F1
#
_cell.length_a   1.000
_cell.length_b   1.000
_cell.length_c   1.000
_cell.angle_alpha   90.00
_cell.angle_beta   90.00
_cell.angle_gamma   90.00
#
_symmetry.space_group_name_H-M   'P 1'
#
loop_
_entity.id
_entity.type
_entity.pdbx_description
1 polymer ?
#
loop_
_entity_poly.entity_id
_entity_poly.type
_entity_poly.pdbx_seq_one_letter_code
_entity_poly.pdbx_strand_id
1 'polypeptide(L)'
;MLCSFWCDCVEKIREVYKNLRRRILVVEFIYRDINFRLINIYVPNIEVDSREILEELKGLVVGKCIIVRNFNIKCSRLDVGKGVKSRWEKSRGMLMEIMREKGLIDVWSYENPEKREFTWR
;
A
#
# COMPACT_ATOMS: atom_id res chain seq x y z
N MET A 1 26.18 13.70 -31.62
CA MET A 1 25.79 12.56 -30.77
C MET A 1 25.62 13.11 -29.35
N LEU A 2 24.40 13.55 -29.00
CA LEU A 2 24.12 14.11 -27.68
C LEU A 2 23.79 12.96 -26.73
N CYS A 3 24.72 12.68 -25.82
CA CYS A 3 24.52 11.75 -24.72
C CYS A 3 23.61 12.47 -23.71
N SER A 4 22.30 12.23 -23.79
CA SER A 4 21.36 12.68 -22.76
C SER A 4 21.55 11.80 -21.53
N PHE A 5 22.28 12.33 -20.55
CA PHE A 5 22.26 11.87 -19.17
C PHE A 5 20.82 11.98 -18.65
N TRP A 6 20.02 10.93 -18.81
CA TRP A 6 18.84 10.74 -17.98
C TRP A 6 19.34 10.48 -16.56
N CYS A 7 19.42 11.52 -15.75
CA CYS A 7 19.60 11.38 -14.30
C CYS A 7 18.42 10.54 -13.80
N ASP A 8 18.69 9.32 -13.33
CA ASP A 8 17.67 8.44 -12.75
C ASP A 8 17.29 8.95 -11.35
N CYS A 9 16.64 10.11 -11.35
CA CYS A 9 16.57 11.00 -10.20
C CYS A 9 15.11 11.31 -9.88
N VAL A 10 14.79 11.34 -8.59
CA VAL A 10 13.46 11.72 -8.10
C VAL A 10 13.45 13.23 -7.86
N GLU A 11 12.44 13.90 -8.40
CA GLU A 11 12.33 15.35 -8.39
C GLU A 11 11.06 15.82 -7.67
N LYS A 12 11.04 17.12 -7.31
CA LYS A 12 9.86 17.83 -6.76
C LYS A 12 9.15 17.07 -5.62
N ILE A 13 9.94 16.52 -4.70
CA ILE A 13 9.45 15.78 -3.54
C ILE A 13 8.72 16.73 -2.59
N ARG A 14 7.49 16.40 -2.21
CA ARG A 14 6.71 17.17 -1.22
C ARG A 14 5.83 16.27 -0.35
N GLU A 15 5.77 16.57 0.94
CA GLU A 15 4.74 16.03 1.83
C GLU A 15 3.40 16.70 1.49
N VAL A 16 2.36 15.92 1.21
CA VAL A 16 1.02 16.44 0.88
C VAL A 16 -0.05 16.06 1.89
N TYR A 17 0.23 15.06 2.72
CA TYR A 17 -0.69 14.65 3.76
C TYR A 17 0.04 13.94 4.88
N LYS A 18 -0.39 14.20 6.11
CA LYS A 18 0.05 13.50 7.30
C LYS A 18 -1.09 13.47 8.29
N ASN A 19 -1.47 12.28 8.73
CA ASN A 19 -2.56 12.19 9.69
C ASN A 19 -2.10 12.42 11.12
N LEU A 20 -3.03 12.89 11.96
CA LEU A 20 -2.76 13.25 13.35
C LEU A 20 -2.25 12.05 14.17
N ARG A 21 -2.69 10.84 13.82
CA ARG A 21 -2.31 9.59 14.49
C ARG A 21 -0.92 9.07 14.05
N ARG A 22 -0.24 9.75 13.12
CA ARG A 22 1.06 9.35 12.54
C ARG A 22 1.07 7.94 11.93
N ARG A 23 -0.09 7.53 11.41
CA ARG A 23 -0.34 6.24 10.75
C ARG A 23 -0.34 6.35 9.22
N ILE A 24 -0.51 7.55 8.66
CA ILE A 24 -0.42 7.80 7.22
C ILE A 24 0.48 9.00 6.97
N LEU A 25 1.42 8.83 6.05
CA LEU A 25 2.23 9.90 5.44
C LEU A 25 2.15 9.75 3.93
N VAL A 26 1.83 10.84 3.23
CA VAL A 26 1.77 10.88 1.77
C VAL A 26 2.79 11.87 1.26
N VAL A 27 3.64 11.38 0.36
CA VAL A 27 4.62 12.17 -0.36
C VAL A 27 4.33 12.07 -1.85
N GLU A 28 4.38 13.20 -2.54
CA GLU A 28 4.36 13.24 -4.00
C GLU A 28 5.76 13.54 -4.53
N PHE A 29 6.06 12.98 -5.69
CA PHE A 29 7.33 13.19 -6.39
C PHE A 29 7.16 12.98 -7.88
N ILE A 30 8.12 13.47 -8.66
CA ILE A 30 8.21 13.25 -10.10
C ILE A 30 9.36 12.29 -10.39
N TYR A 31 9.10 11.31 -11.24
CA TYR A 31 10.12 10.43 -11.79
C TYR A 31 9.85 10.24 -13.28
N ARG A 32 10.82 10.56 -14.13
CA ARG A 32 10.69 10.53 -15.61
C ARG A 32 9.45 11.28 -16.10
N ASP A 33 9.28 12.53 -15.66
CA ASP A 33 8.14 13.41 -15.97
C ASP A 33 6.75 12.89 -15.54
N ILE A 34 6.71 11.81 -14.77
CA ILE A 34 5.48 11.22 -14.25
C ILE A 34 5.35 11.57 -12.77
N ASN A 35 4.20 12.12 -12.39
CA ASN A 35 3.84 12.32 -10.99
C ASN A 35 3.47 10.98 -10.34
N PHE A 36 4.11 10.69 -9.21
CA PHE A 36 3.83 9.55 -8.35
C PHE A 36 3.47 10.02 -6.94
N ARG A 37 2.71 9.18 -6.26
CA ARG A 37 2.34 9.35 -4.86
C ARG A 37 2.79 8.13 -4.05
N LEU A 38 3.67 8.33 -3.09
CA LEU A 38 4.05 7.32 -2.10
C LEU A 38 3.19 7.49 -0.85
N ILE A 39 2.41 6.47 -0.53
CA ILE A 39 1.58 6.42 0.68
C ILE A 39 2.22 5.42 1.64
N ASN A 40 2.77 5.94 2.72
CA ASN A 40 3.33 5.16 3.80
C ASN A 40 2.26 4.96 4.88
N ILE A 41 1.85 3.71 5.13
CA ILE A 41 0.74 3.38 6.03
C ILE A 41 1.12 2.42 7.16
N TYR A 42 0.52 2.65 8.34
CA TYR A 42 0.49 1.71 9.45
C TYR A 42 -0.96 1.46 9.88
N VAL A 43 -1.51 0.35 9.41
CA VAL A 43 -2.86 -0.09 9.75
C VAL A 43 -2.82 -0.86 11.08
N PRO A 44 -3.64 -0.52 12.08
CA PRO A 44 -3.67 -1.20 13.38
C PRO A 44 -4.31 -2.58 13.34
N ASN A 45 -3.99 -3.42 14.33
CA ASN A 45 -4.65 -4.70 14.55
C ASN A 45 -6.07 -4.59 15.13
N ILE A 46 -6.45 -3.42 15.67
CA ILE A 46 -7.79 -3.20 16.22
C ILE A 46 -8.75 -2.93 15.06
N GLU A 47 -9.76 -3.79 14.88
CA GLU A 47 -10.65 -3.76 13.71
C GLU A 47 -11.40 -2.42 13.52
N VAL A 48 -11.78 -1.73 14.59
CA VAL A 48 -12.43 -0.41 14.49
C VAL A 48 -11.46 0.61 13.91
N ASP A 49 -10.27 0.72 14.51
CA ASP A 49 -9.21 1.63 14.04
C ASP A 49 -8.71 1.28 12.63
N SER A 50 -8.64 -0.01 12.29
CA SER A 50 -8.21 -0.49 10.98
C SER A 50 -9.13 0.06 9.88
N ARG A 51 -10.44 -0.02 10.10
CA ARG A 51 -11.44 0.47 9.15
C ARG A 51 -11.38 1.99 8.96
N GLU A 52 -11.18 2.76 10.03
CA GLU A 52 -10.99 4.21 9.94
C GLU A 52 -9.79 4.57 9.06
N ILE A 53 -8.65 3.90 9.27
CA ILE A 53 -7.44 4.11 8.48
C ILE A 53 -7.61 3.70 7.02
N LEU A 54 -8.37 2.62 6.74
CA LEU A 54 -8.66 2.19 5.38
C LEU A 54 -9.62 3.16 4.65
N GLU A 55 -10.59 3.73 5.35
CA GLU A 55 -11.48 4.75 4.77
C GLU A 55 -10.69 6.01 4.40
N GLU A 56 -9.79 6.45 5.28
CA GLU A 56 -8.87 7.55 5.00
C GLU A 56 -7.97 7.25 3.80
N LEU A 57 -7.43 6.02 3.72
CA LEU A 57 -6.64 5.56 2.57
C LEU A 57 -7.41 5.64 1.26
N LYS A 58 -8.70 5.25 1.25
CA LYS A 58 -9.54 5.25 0.03
C LYS A 58 -9.59 6.63 -0.65
N GLY A 59 -9.66 7.70 0.15
CA GLY A 59 -9.63 9.08 -0.34
C GLY A 59 -8.25 9.53 -0.84
N LEU A 60 -7.17 8.97 -0.30
CA LEU A 60 -5.79 9.36 -0.60
C LEU A 60 -5.21 8.68 -1.85
N VAL A 61 -5.78 7.53 -2.27
CA VAL A 61 -5.37 6.82 -3.50
C VAL A 61 -5.94 7.52 -4.73
N VAL A 62 -5.07 8.28 -5.42
CA VAL A 62 -5.35 8.99 -6.68
C VAL A 62 -4.13 8.94 -7.59
N GLY A 63 -4.35 8.82 -8.91
CA GLY A 63 -3.27 8.73 -9.89
C GLY A 63 -2.36 7.52 -9.67
N LYS A 64 -1.05 7.67 -9.92
CA LYS A 64 -0.06 6.60 -9.78
C LYS A 64 0.43 6.51 -8.34
N CYS A 65 -0.15 5.59 -7.58
CA CYS A 65 0.17 5.39 -6.17
C CYS A 65 1.09 4.17 -5.96
N ILE A 66 2.02 4.33 -5.03
CA ILE A 66 2.78 3.24 -4.41
C ILE A 66 2.41 3.25 -2.93
N ILE A 67 1.86 2.15 -2.41
CA ILE A 67 1.43 2.05 -1.02
C ILE A 67 2.34 1.05 -0.32
N VAL A 68 2.94 1.45 0.80
CA VAL A 68 3.98 0.67 1.48
C VAL A 68 3.75 0.59 2.98
N ARG A 69 4.48 -0.35 3.60
CA ARG A 69 4.48 -0.71 5.02
C ARG A 69 3.30 -1.61 5.43
N ASN A 70 2.87 -1.51 6.69
CA ASN A 70 2.25 -2.60 7.41
C ASN A 70 0.74 -2.42 7.44
N PHE A 71 0.05 -3.28 6.69
CA PHE A 71 -1.41 -3.35 6.68
C PHE A 71 -1.99 -4.17 7.85
N ASN A 72 -1.18 -4.99 8.52
CA ASN A 72 -1.62 -5.95 9.55
C ASN A 72 -2.78 -6.90 9.13
N ILE A 73 -3.14 -6.88 7.85
CA ILE A 73 -4.22 -7.64 7.23
C ILE A 73 -3.61 -8.74 6.38
N LYS A 74 -4.22 -9.92 6.42
CA LYS A 74 -3.83 -11.09 5.64
C LYS A 74 -4.80 -11.22 4.47
N CYS A 75 -4.33 -10.97 3.26
CA CYS A 75 -5.13 -10.84 2.05
C CYS A 75 -5.45 -12.20 1.41
N SER A 76 -4.65 -13.23 1.66
CA SER A 76 -4.77 -14.56 1.07
C SER A 76 -4.55 -15.71 2.08
N ARG A 77 -4.80 -16.95 1.66
CA ARG A 77 -4.46 -18.15 2.43
C ARG A 77 -2.96 -18.48 2.42
N LEU A 78 -2.21 -17.89 1.49
CA LEU A 78 -0.75 -18.00 1.40
C LEU A 78 -0.06 -17.06 2.40
N ASP A 79 -0.76 -16.05 2.90
CA ASP A 79 -0.20 -15.06 3.86
C ASP A 79 -0.20 -15.57 5.31
N VAL A 80 -0.74 -16.76 5.56
CA VAL A 80 -0.82 -17.38 6.89
C VAL A 80 -0.12 -18.74 6.90
N GLY A 81 0.24 -19.23 8.09
CA GLY A 81 0.78 -20.59 8.24
C GLY A 81 -0.19 -21.68 7.75
N LYS A 82 0.35 -22.84 7.31
CA LYS A 82 -0.50 -23.99 6.95
C LYS A 82 -1.33 -24.42 8.16
N GLY A 83 -2.62 -24.72 7.94
CA GLY A 83 -3.55 -25.14 9.00
C GLY A 83 -4.09 -24.01 9.88
N VAL A 84 -3.64 -22.77 9.71
CA VAL A 84 -4.17 -21.61 10.46
C VAL A 84 -5.56 -21.26 9.92
N LYS A 85 -6.56 -21.28 10.81
CA LYS A 85 -7.88 -20.73 10.52
C LYS A 85 -7.79 -19.20 10.55
N SER A 86 -7.83 -18.57 9.38
CA SER A 86 -8.01 -17.12 9.31
C SER A 86 -9.47 -16.78 9.52
N ARG A 87 -9.77 -15.90 10.47
CA ARG A 87 -11.08 -15.27 10.56
C ARG A 87 -11.26 -14.33 9.36
N TRP A 88 -12.48 -14.24 8.83
CA TRP A 88 -12.81 -13.23 7.84
C TRP A 88 -13.06 -11.90 8.56
N GLU A 89 -12.17 -10.94 8.35
CA GLU A 89 -12.22 -9.60 8.95
C GLU A 89 -12.83 -8.60 7.97
N LYS A 90 -13.57 -7.60 8.46
CA LYS A 90 -14.23 -6.61 7.59
C LYS A 90 -13.17 -5.69 6.95
N SER A 91 -12.12 -5.36 7.69
CA SER A 91 -10.94 -4.62 7.21
C SER A 91 -10.31 -5.26 5.98
N ARG A 92 -10.18 -6.59 5.96
CA ARG A 92 -9.75 -7.32 4.76
C ARG A 92 -10.68 -7.08 3.57
N GLY A 93 -12.00 -7.20 3.78
CA GLY A 93 -12.99 -6.93 2.73
C GLY A 93 -12.88 -5.51 2.18
N MET A 94 -12.73 -4.52 3.07
CA MET A 94 -12.55 -3.12 2.69
C MET A 94 -11.26 -2.89 1.90
N LEU A 95 -10.13 -3.48 2.32
CA LEU A 95 -8.87 -3.36 1.59
C LEU A 95 -9.00 -3.95 0.18
N MET A 96 -9.59 -5.16 0.05
CA MET A 96 -9.82 -5.80 -1.24
C MET A 96 -10.73 -4.98 -2.15
N GLU A 97 -11.74 -4.31 -1.59
CA GLU A 97 -12.60 -3.38 -2.32
C GLU A 97 -11.86 -2.13 -2.79
N ILE A 98 -11.07 -1.49 -1.91
CA ILE A 98 -10.22 -0.35 -2.28
C ILE A 98 -9.27 -0.74 -3.42
N MET A 99 -8.63 -1.91 -3.32
CA MET A 99 -7.73 -2.38 -4.36
C MET A 99 -8.44 -2.57 -5.69
N ARG A 100 -9.62 -3.21 -5.69
CA ARG A 100 -10.44 -3.41 -6.88
C ARG A 100 -10.89 -2.09 -7.50
N GLU A 101 -11.45 -1.17 -6.70
CA GLU A 101 -11.98 0.11 -7.17
C GLU A 101 -10.90 1.04 -7.71
N LYS A 102 -9.70 1.00 -7.11
CA LYS A 102 -8.57 1.88 -7.46
C LYS A 102 -7.58 1.24 -8.43
N GLY A 103 -7.81 0.00 -8.86
CA GLY A 103 -6.90 -0.74 -9.75
C GLY A 103 -5.54 -1.03 -9.11
N LEU A 104 -5.48 -1.21 -7.80
CA LEU A 104 -4.24 -1.56 -7.10
C LEU A 104 -4.00 -3.07 -7.17
N ILE A 105 -2.73 -3.43 -7.22
CA ILE A 105 -2.28 -4.82 -7.13
C ILE A 105 -1.33 -4.98 -5.94
N ASP A 106 -1.36 -6.15 -5.32
CA ASP A 106 -0.29 -6.58 -4.43
C ASP A 106 0.85 -7.11 -5.30
N VAL A 107 1.91 -6.31 -5.41
CA VAL A 107 3.09 -6.61 -6.25
C VAL A 107 3.74 -7.94 -5.86
N TRP A 108 3.83 -8.24 -4.56
CA TRP A 108 4.49 -9.47 -4.12
C TRP A 108 3.69 -10.71 -4.56
N SER A 109 2.38 -10.70 -4.27
CA SER A 109 1.48 -11.79 -4.64
C SER A 109 1.34 -11.95 -6.16
N TYR A 110 1.39 -10.84 -6.91
CA TYR A 110 1.34 -10.86 -8.37
C TYR A 110 2.57 -11.55 -8.98
N GLU A 111 3.77 -11.21 -8.50
CA GLU A 111 5.02 -11.81 -8.98
C GLU A 111 5.27 -13.23 -8.41
N ASN A 112 4.61 -13.58 -7.30
CA ASN A 112 4.84 -14.84 -6.58
C ASN A 112 3.51 -15.56 -6.22
N PRO A 113 2.68 -15.93 -7.20
CA PRO A 113 1.29 -16.36 -6.98
C PRO A 113 1.13 -17.63 -6.14
N GLU A 114 2.16 -18.46 -6.02
CA GLU A 114 2.13 -19.74 -5.32
C GLU A 114 2.99 -19.77 -4.05
N LYS A 115 3.76 -18.70 -3.79
CA LYS A 115 4.70 -18.70 -2.67
C LYS A 115 4.00 -18.40 -1.35
N ARG A 116 4.43 -19.10 -0.32
CA ARG A 116 4.03 -18.90 1.07
C ARG A 116 5.23 -18.40 1.85
N GLU A 117 5.41 -17.09 1.85
CA GLU A 117 6.50 -16.40 2.55
C GLU A 117 5.91 -15.33 3.49
N PHE A 118 6.58 -15.08 4.60
CA PHE A 118 6.05 -14.25 5.68
C PHE A 118 7.01 -13.12 6.02
N THR A 119 6.46 -11.94 6.27
CA THR A 119 7.21 -10.73 6.63
C THR A 119 7.37 -10.54 8.14
N TRP A 120 6.64 -11.32 8.95
CA TRP A 120 6.67 -11.31 10.41
C TRP A 120 6.70 -12.74 10.95
N ARG A 121 7.46 -12.97 12.03
CA ARG A 121 7.65 -14.28 12.67
C ARG A 121 6.99 -14.32 14.03
#